data_AF-A0AAX2GYH1-F1
#
_entry.id   AF-A0AAX2GYH1-F1
#
_cell.length_a   1.000
_cell.length_b   1.000
_cell.length_c   1.000
_cell.angle_alpha   90.00
_cell.angle_beta   90.00
_cell.angle_gamma   90.00
#
_symmetry.space_group_name_H-M   'P 1'
#
loop_
_entity.id
_entity.type
_entity.pdbx_description
1 polymer ?
#
loop_
_entity_poly.entity_id
_entity_poly.type
_entity_poly.pdbx_seq_one_letter_code
_entity_poly.pdbx_strand_id
1 'polypeptide(L)'
;MKDLKNHIETIVQHIEKTLRQPNADHLNLITQKEALLDILFLIALYEKYHLTRKDIDEIISLPPTATNSSEYRIVDDNDVDNRTYWRELLIEEQTLRLQAKDIVIKRK
;
A
#
# COMPACT_ATOMS: atom_id res chain seq x y z
N MET A 1 4.29 20.63 -7.33
CA MET A 1 3.82 19.28 -6.97
C MET A 1 2.73 18.77 -7.90
N LYS A 2 1.69 19.57 -8.20
CA LYS A 2 0.61 19.18 -9.13
C LYS A 2 1.11 18.66 -10.49
N ASP A 3 2.10 19.35 -11.08
CA ASP A 3 2.68 18.92 -12.37
C ASP A 3 3.43 17.59 -12.28
N LEU A 4 4.16 17.36 -11.18
CA LEU A 4 4.87 16.11 -10.95
C LEU A 4 3.90 14.94 -10.77
N LYS A 5 2.84 15.14 -9.97
CA LYS A 5 1.78 14.16 -9.75
C LYS A 5 1.11 13.76 -11.07
N ASN A 6 0.67 14.75 -11.86
CA ASN A 6 0.08 14.53 -13.17
C ASN A 6 1.03 13.79 -14.13
N HIS A 7 2.32 14.11 -14.08
CA HIS A 7 3.33 13.43 -14.90
C HIS A 7 3.48 11.95 -14.52
N ILE A 8 3.58 11.65 -13.22
CA ILE A 8 3.64 10.28 -12.71
C ILE A 8 2.38 9.49 -13.08
N GLU A 9 1.19 10.08 -12.90
CA GLU A 9 -0.09 9.46 -13.30
C GLU A 9 -0.12 9.13 -14.80
N THR A 10 0.42 10.02 -15.64
CA THR A 10 0.52 9.81 -17.09
C THR A 10 1.44 8.62 -17.41
N ILE A 11 2.58 8.50 -16.72
CA ILE A 11 3.51 7.38 -16.89
C ILE A 11 2.84 6.07 -16.45
N VAL A 12 2.14 6.04 -15.33
CA VAL A 12 1.42 4.85 -14.85
C VAL A 12 0.40 4.39 -15.90
N GLN A 13 -0.40 5.31 -16.45
CA GLN A 13 -1.35 5.00 -17.51
C GLN A 13 -0.66 4.46 -18.78
N HIS A 14 0.51 4.98 -19.12
CA HIS A 14 1.30 4.48 -20.24
C HIS A 14 1.79 3.05 -19.99
N ILE A 15 2.35 2.77 -18.80
CA ILE A 15 2.78 1.43 -18.41
C ILE A 15 1.61 0.44 -18.46
N GLU A 16 0.42 0.83 -17.96
CA GLU A 16 -0.78 -0.01 -18.02
C GLU A 16 -1.23 -0.33 -19.46
N LYS A 17 -1.08 0.61 -20.38
CA LYS A 17 -1.34 0.37 -21.81
C LYS A 17 -0.32 -0.59 -22.41
N THR A 18 0.96 -0.44 -22.06
CA THR A 18 2.05 -1.30 -22.53
C THR A 18 1.90 -2.73 -21.99
N LEU A 19 1.48 -2.89 -20.74
CA LEU A 19 1.21 -4.21 -20.13
C LEU A 19 0.07 -5.00 -20.82
N ARG A 20 -0.78 -4.34 -21.62
CA ARG A 20 -1.83 -5.00 -22.42
C ARG A 20 -1.31 -5.53 -23.77
N GLN A 21 -0.05 -5.24 -24.11
CA GLN A 21 0.55 -5.69 -25.37
C GLN A 21 1.19 -7.08 -25.20
N PRO A 22 1.10 -7.95 -26.23
CA PRO A 22 1.50 -9.37 -26.10
C PRO A 22 3.00 -9.63 -25.90
N ASN A 23 3.88 -8.66 -26.13
CA ASN A 23 5.34 -8.83 -26.04
C ASN A 23 5.98 -7.95 -24.95
N ALA A 24 5.21 -7.50 -23.97
CA ALA A 24 5.70 -6.60 -22.93
C ALA A 24 6.61 -7.33 -21.94
N ASP A 25 7.65 -6.65 -21.44
CA ASP A 25 8.41 -7.11 -20.27
C ASP A 25 7.56 -6.90 -19.00
N HIS A 26 6.68 -7.86 -18.74
CA HIS A 26 5.67 -7.74 -17.69
C HIS A 26 6.26 -7.53 -16.30
N LEU A 27 7.34 -8.23 -15.94
CA LEU A 27 7.90 -8.17 -14.58
C LEU A 27 8.51 -6.80 -14.28
N ASN A 28 9.30 -6.27 -15.21
CA ASN A 28 9.94 -4.97 -15.06
C ASN A 28 8.89 -3.84 -15.06
N LEU A 29 7.92 -3.89 -15.97
CA LEU A 29 6.84 -2.90 -16.05
C LEU A 29 5.94 -2.91 -14.81
N ILE A 30 5.62 -4.08 -14.25
CA ILE A 30 4.86 -4.18 -12.99
C ILE A 30 5.65 -3.56 -11.85
N THR A 31 6.93 -3.89 -11.72
CA THR A 31 7.80 -3.35 -10.65
C THR A 31 7.90 -1.82 -10.74
N GLN A 32 8.09 -1.27 -11.95
CA GLN A 32 8.10 0.18 -12.17
C GLN A 32 6.74 0.81 -11.84
N LYS A 33 5.64 0.18 -12.22
CA LYS A 33 4.29 0.66 -11.91
C LYS A 33 4.07 0.76 -10.41
N GLU A 34 4.40 -0.28 -9.66
CA GLU A 34 4.24 -0.33 -8.20
C GLU A 34 5.06 0.78 -7.51
N ALA A 35 6.32 0.97 -7.92
CA ALA A 35 7.14 2.06 -7.39
C ALA A 35 6.54 3.46 -7.65
N LEU A 36 5.94 3.69 -8.83
CA LEU A 36 5.28 4.96 -9.14
C LEU A 36 3.98 5.15 -8.33
N LEU A 37 3.22 4.08 -8.10
CA LEU A 37 2.03 4.11 -7.24
C LEU A 37 2.39 4.43 -5.79
N ASP A 38 3.49 3.87 -5.28
CA ASP A 38 4.00 4.20 -3.94
C ASP A 38 4.39 5.67 -3.81
N ILE A 39 5.03 6.25 -4.83
CA ILE A 39 5.35 7.67 -4.86
C ILE A 39 4.07 8.53 -4.85
N LEU A 40 3.05 8.17 -5.63
CA LEU A 40 1.77 8.88 -5.63
C LEU A 40 1.09 8.82 -4.25
N PHE A 41 1.17 7.68 -3.57
CA PHE A 41 0.66 7.53 -2.21
C PHE A 41 1.39 8.46 -1.24
N LEU A 42 2.72 8.53 -1.29
CA LEU A 42 3.50 9.44 -0.45
C LEU A 42 3.18 10.91 -0.71
N ILE A 43 2.99 11.31 -1.97
CA ILE A 43 2.54 12.66 -2.33
C ILE A 43 1.18 12.95 -1.71
N ALA A 44 0.23 12.01 -1.79
CA ALA A 44 -1.10 12.18 -1.21
C ALA A 44 -1.07 12.31 0.33
N LEU A 45 -0.19 11.56 1.01
CA LEU A 45 0.01 11.71 2.46
C LEU A 45 0.56 13.08 2.83
N TYR A 46 1.55 13.57 2.07
CA TYR A 46 2.10 14.92 2.29
C TYR A 46 1.04 16.00 2.01
N GLU A 47 0.30 15.90 0.91
CA GLU A 47 -0.73 16.89 0.55
C GLU A 47 -1.85 16.97 1.61
N LYS A 48 -2.26 15.83 2.17
CA LYS A 48 -3.39 15.74 3.11
C LYS A 48 -3.01 15.98 4.57
N TYR A 49 -1.85 15.48 4.99
CA TYR A 49 -1.46 15.44 6.40
C TYR A 49 -0.14 16.19 6.69
N HIS A 50 0.50 16.75 5.67
CA HIS A 50 1.81 17.41 5.77
C HIS A 50 2.91 16.50 6.36
N LEU A 51 2.74 15.19 6.23
CA LEU A 51 3.70 14.20 6.68
C LEU A 51 4.89 14.14 5.73
N THR A 52 6.08 14.29 6.28
CA THR A 52 7.36 14.08 5.59
C THR A 52 8.05 12.82 6.13
N ARG A 53 9.15 12.41 5.51
CA ARG A 53 9.93 11.26 5.99
C ARG A 53 10.40 11.40 7.45
N LYS A 54 10.58 12.63 7.95
CA LYS A 54 10.98 12.90 9.34
C LYS A 54 9.86 12.64 10.35
N ASP A 55 8.62 12.61 9.88
CA ASP A 55 7.43 12.40 10.70
C ASP A 55 7.02 10.92 10.76
N ILE A 56 7.80 10.03 10.13
CA ILE A 56 7.57 8.58 10.12
C ILE A 56 8.56 7.93 11.09
N ASP A 57 8.05 7.46 12.22
CA ASP A 57 8.85 6.74 13.23
C ASP A 57 9.19 5.31 12.75
N GLU A 58 8.21 4.59 12.20
CA GLU A 58 8.37 3.19 11.78
C GLU A 58 7.47 2.85 10.59
N ILE A 59 7.95 1.95 9.71
CA ILE A 59 7.16 1.33 8.64
C ILE A 59 7.05 -0.16 8.92
N ILE A 60 5.83 -0.63 9.19
CA ILE A 60 5.57 -2.02 9.53
C ILE A 60 5.10 -2.75 8.28
N SER A 61 5.96 -3.61 7.71
CA SER A 61 5.54 -4.51 6.64
C SER A 61 4.66 -5.62 7.20
N LEU A 62 3.46 -5.76 6.64
CA LEU A 62 2.64 -6.95 6.88
C LEU A 62 3.19 -8.12 6.08
N PRO A 63 3.08 -9.36 6.59
CA PRO A 63 3.45 -10.54 5.82
C PRO A 63 2.62 -10.59 4.53
N PRO A 64 3.19 -11.04 3.41
CA PRO A 64 2.46 -11.17 2.16
C PRO A 64 1.26 -12.11 2.37
N THR A 65 0.06 -11.62 2.09
CA THR A 65 -1.15 -12.45 2.06
C THR A 65 -1.10 -13.32 0.81
N ALA A 66 -0.47 -14.49 0.92
CA ALA A 66 -0.49 -15.49 -0.14
C ALA A 66 -1.87 -16.18 -0.17
N THR A 67 -2.89 -15.49 -0.67
CA THR A 67 -4.15 -16.13 -1.05
C THR A 67 -4.15 -16.32 -2.55
N ASN A 68 -3.92 -17.56 -3.00
CA ASN A 68 -4.04 -17.99 -4.41
C ASN A 68 -5.51 -18.03 -4.91
N SER A 69 -6.43 -17.37 -4.23
CA SER A 69 -7.87 -17.56 -4.42
C SER A 69 -8.63 -16.24 -4.25
N SER A 70 -9.24 -15.82 -5.37
CA SER A 70 -10.38 -14.91 -5.57
C SER A 70 -10.49 -13.63 -4.71
N GLU A 71 -10.82 -12.51 -5.36
CA GLU A 71 -11.10 -11.19 -4.74
C GLU A 71 -12.27 -11.19 -3.73
N TYR A 72 -12.98 -12.32 -3.58
CA TYR A 72 -14.09 -12.50 -2.66
C TYR A 72 -13.77 -13.59 -1.63
N ARG A 73 -14.15 -13.32 -0.37
CA ARG A 73 -14.05 -14.26 0.75
C ARG A 73 -15.46 -14.59 1.24
N ILE A 74 -15.84 -15.86 1.20
CA ILE A 74 -17.00 -16.37 1.93
C ILE A 74 -16.48 -16.67 3.34
N VAL A 75 -16.93 -15.87 4.31
CA VAL A 75 -16.56 -16.05 5.72
C VAL A 75 -17.56 -17.01 6.33
N ASP A 76 -17.09 -18.19 6.74
CA ASP A 76 -17.87 -19.14 7.54
C ASP A 76 -17.84 -18.69 9.01
N ASP A 77 -18.89 -18.98 9.79
CA ASP A 77 -18.98 -18.55 11.20
C ASP A 77 -17.87 -19.13 12.09
N ASN A 78 -17.13 -20.12 11.57
CA ASN A 78 -16.00 -20.78 12.21
C ASN A 78 -14.61 -20.28 11.76
N ASP A 79 -14.52 -19.23 10.94
CA ASP A 79 -13.23 -18.72 10.46
C ASP A 79 -12.37 -18.20 11.64
N VAL A 80 -11.28 -18.91 11.90
CA VAL A 80 -10.30 -18.59 12.95
C VAL A 80 -9.65 -17.25 12.64
N ASP A 81 -9.48 -16.39 13.66
CA ASP A 81 -8.84 -15.08 13.52
C ASP A 81 -7.42 -15.22 12.95
N ASN A 82 -7.30 -15.05 11.64
CA ASN A 82 -6.07 -15.33 10.93
C ASN A 82 -5.10 -14.15 11.06
N ARG A 83 -4.06 -14.36 11.87
CA ARG A 83 -2.96 -13.41 12.14
C ARG A 83 -2.18 -12.99 10.90
N THR A 84 -2.38 -13.62 9.74
CA THR A 84 -1.79 -13.14 8.48
C THR A 84 -2.32 -11.77 8.05
N TYR A 85 -3.54 -11.40 8.47
CA TYR A 85 -4.19 -10.16 7.99
C TYR A 85 -4.00 -8.95 8.91
N TRP A 86 -3.28 -9.11 10.02
CA TRP A 86 -3.10 -8.04 11.00
C TRP A 86 -1.83 -8.21 11.82
N ARG A 87 -1.34 -7.11 12.38
CA ARG A 87 -0.24 -7.10 13.35
C ARG A 87 -0.62 -6.31 14.59
N GLU A 88 -0.05 -6.71 15.72
CA GLU A 88 -0.13 -5.94 16.96
C GLU A 88 1.03 -4.94 17.02
N LEU A 89 0.70 -3.71 17.39
CA LEU A 89 1.65 -2.64 17.68
C LEU A 89 1.38 -2.13 19.10
N LEU A 90 2.40 -2.18 19.96
CA LEU A 90 2.32 -1.66 21.32
C LEU A 90 2.69 -0.18 21.32
N ILE A 91 1.77 0.70 21.71
CA ILE A 91 1.99 2.14 21.87
C ILE A 91 1.48 2.55 23.26
N GLU A 92 2.33 3.16 24.08
CA GLU A 92 1.95 3.70 25.40
C GLU A 92 1.13 2.70 26.25
N GLU A 93 1.60 1.45 26.30
CA GLU A 93 0.97 0.32 27.02
C GLU A 93 -0.36 -0.19 26.43
N GLN A 94 -0.83 0.38 25.31
CA GLN A 94 -1.98 -0.14 24.57
C GLN A 94 -1.55 -0.94 23.35
N THR A 95 -2.16 -2.10 23.17
CA THR A 95 -1.95 -2.93 21.98
C THR A 95 -2.97 -2.55 20.91
N LEU A 96 -2.50 -2.00 19.80
CA LEU A 96 -3.30 -1.68 18.63
C LEU A 96 -3.18 -2.79 17.59
N ARG A 97 -4.30 -3.22 17.03
CA ARG A 97 -4.33 -4.15 15.91
C ARG A 97 -4.36 -3.35 14.60
N LEU A 98 -3.33 -3.52 13.78
CA LEU A 98 -3.16 -2.86 12.50
C LEU A 98 -3.47 -3.82 11.35
N GLN A 99 -4.26 -3.36 10.39
CA GLN A 99 -4.49 -4.00 9.10
C GLN A 99 -3.72 -3.30 7.98
N ALA A 100 -3.77 -3.87 6.79
CA ALA A 100 -3.10 -3.30 5.63
C ALA A 100 -3.63 -1.90 5.35
N LYS A 101 -2.71 -0.95 5.14
CA LYS A 101 -2.97 0.48 4.85
C LYS A 101 -3.46 1.31 6.05
N ASP A 102 -3.49 0.76 7.26
CA ASP A 102 -3.71 1.57 8.45
C ASP A 102 -2.56 2.55 8.67
N ILE A 103 -2.89 3.76 9.13
CA ILE A 103 -1.91 4.80 9.46
C ILE A 103 -2.20 5.25 10.88
N VAL A 104 -1.24 5.02 11.78
CA VAL A 104 -1.31 5.51 13.16
C VAL A 104 -0.59 6.85 13.24
N ILE A 105 -1.31 7.88 13.69
CA ILE A 105 -0.76 9.23 13.89
C ILE A 105 -0.87 9.55 15.37
N LYS A 106 0.27 9.67 16.05
CA LYS A 106 0.31 10.20 17.41
C LYS A 106 0.01 11.69 17.37
N ARG A 107 -1.15 12.09 17.88
CA ARG A 107 -1.46 13.50 18.10
C ARG A 107 -0.90 13.93 19.45
N LYS A 108 -0.31 15.12 19.50
CA LYS A 108 0.03 15.78 20.78
C LYS A 108 -1.23 16.28 21.47
#